data_AF-A0A895XUM2-F1
#
_entry.id   AF-A0A895XUM2-F1
#
_cell.length_a   1.000
_cell.length_b   1.000
_cell.length_c   1.000
_cell.angle_alpha   90.00
_cell.angle_beta   90.00
_cell.angle_gamma   90.00
#
_symmetry.space_group_name_H-M   'P 1'
#
loop_
_entity.id
_entity.type
_entity.pdbx_description
1 polymer ?
#
loop_
_entity_poly.entity_id
_entity_poly.type
_entity_poly.pdbx_seq_one_letter_code
_entity_poly.pdbx_strand_id
1 'polypeptide(L)'
;MRITGTGHASMFIETASGSILCDPWVNPSYFASWFPFPDNSSLDWDTLGNCDYLYVSHLHRDHFDAENLAGHINKDTTVLLPEYPTNELEAELRALGFHKFIKTVSEEIVDLPGGARIMIQALTSPTDGPIGDSSLWVEDADGVRLLNQNDARPTDLTVFTQHGHLHAHLLQFAGAIWYPMVYELPDNAKRAFGKQKRERQFDRSLRYINDAKASWTFPIAGPPCFLDDKLWEFNDIFGDEGNIFPDQLTYADWLSEQGHDNNVVLMPGTVAELTQEDISVTHPVADLREWFANKKQHLEDYRDRQQGRLAQEKASWSHPEIDVLATLRERIEPLMAEAEQICAGIGGSVRFDLTEADSDEIIESILFDFVERAIIPDDGRKVRYRFRTERRLIEHLLHINEVDWVNSLFLSCRFTAARIGQYNEYVYTFFKCLSSERLQYAEGWYAEQRPDEENVVLDGWTIQRRCPHLKADLSVFGKVEDGVLTCQMHGWKWNLKSGKCMTSVGHDIRSFAPGEAPCEGEQETARGE
;
A
#
# COMPACT_ATOMS: atom_id res chain seq x y z
N MET A 1 6.79 19.44 -20.01
CA MET A 1 5.82 18.68 -19.18
C MET A 1 5.24 19.55 -18.06
N ARG A 2 3.95 19.41 -17.72
CA ARG A 2 3.31 20.09 -16.58
C ARG A 2 2.59 19.08 -15.70
N ILE A 3 2.71 19.22 -14.38
CA ILE A 3 2.14 18.31 -13.38
C ILE A 3 1.22 19.14 -12.48
N THR A 4 -0.05 18.75 -12.37
CA THR A 4 -0.98 19.35 -11.40
C THR A 4 -1.30 18.32 -10.33
N GLY A 5 -1.03 18.65 -9.06
CA GLY A 5 -1.41 17.81 -7.93
C GLY A 5 -2.93 17.80 -7.77
N THR A 6 -3.54 16.63 -7.67
CA THR A 6 -5.00 16.49 -7.47
C THR A 6 -5.34 15.84 -6.14
N GLY A 7 -4.34 15.42 -5.36
CA GLY A 7 -4.45 15.01 -3.95
C GLY A 7 -3.97 13.57 -3.72
N HIS A 8 -3.39 13.29 -2.55
CA HIS A 8 -2.85 11.96 -2.20
C HIS A 8 -1.82 11.43 -3.24
N ALA A 9 -2.14 10.35 -3.96
CA ALA A 9 -1.34 9.83 -5.09
C ALA A 9 -1.80 10.38 -6.45
N SER A 10 -2.91 11.13 -6.47
CA SER A 10 -3.53 11.64 -7.68
C SER A 10 -2.77 12.85 -8.25
N MET A 11 -2.58 12.82 -9.56
CA MET A 11 -2.01 13.93 -10.31
C MET A 11 -2.49 13.93 -11.75
N PHE A 12 -2.44 15.11 -12.38
CA PHE A 12 -2.71 15.32 -13.80
C PHE A 12 -1.43 15.74 -14.52
N ILE A 13 -0.98 14.93 -15.47
CA ILE A 13 0.26 15.12 -16.23
C ILE A 13 -0.09 15.58 -17.63
N GLU A 14 0.38 16.76 -18.01
CA GLU A 14 0.25 17.33 -19.34
C GLU A 14 1.58 17.20 -20.08
N THR A 15 1.52 16.59 -21.26
CA THR A 15 2.63 16.36 -22.19
C THR A 15 2.29 16.99 -23.54
N ALA A 16 3.26 17.03 -24.46
CA ALA A 16 3.00 17.39 -25.86
C ALA A 16 2.02 16.41 -26.57
N SER A 17 1.81 15.22 -25.99
CA SER A 17 0.96 14.14 -26.51
C SER A 17 -0.44 14.09 -25.90
N GLY A 18 -0.77 15.07 -25.05
CA GLY A 18 -2.01 15.10 -24.30
C GLY A 18 -1.80 14.87 -22.81
N SER A 19 -2.88 14.46 -22.16
CA SER A 19 -3.02 14.46 -20.70
C SER A 19 -3.19 13.06 -20.12
N ILE A 20 -2.56 12.80 -18.97
CA ILE A 20 -2.67 11.56 -18.20
C ILE A 20 -3.20 11.93 -16.81
N LEU A 21 -4.37 11.42 -16.44
CA LEU A 21 -4.86 11.50 -15.06
C LEU A 21 -4.49 10.22 -14.32
N CYS A 22 -3.82 10.34 -13.18
CA CYS A 22 -3.39 9.22 -12.34
C CYS A 22 -4.25 9.15 -11.08
N ASP A 23 -4.70 7.94 -10.72
CA ASP A 23 -5.30 7.58 -9.42
C ASP A 23 -6.30 8.61 -8.84
N PRO A 24 -7.40 8.95 -9.54
CA PRO A 24 -8.26 10.08 -9.19
C PRO A 24 -9.17 9.81 -7.98
N TRP A 25 -8.66 10.00 -6.76
CA TRP A 25 -9.37 9.77 -5.49
C TRP A 25 -9.93 11.05 -4.84
N VAL A 26 -11.22 11.04 -4.45
CA VAL A 26 -11.96 12.17 -3.87
C VAL A 26 -12.86 11.76 -2.69
N ASN A 27 -13.51 10.60 -2.81
CA ASN A 27 -14.56 10.14 -1.90
C ASN A 27 -13.98 9.40 -0.68
N PRO A 28 -14.71 9.32 0.45
CA PRO A 28 -14.26 8.54 1.60
C PRO A 28 -13.98 7.07 1.25
N SER A 29 -12.85 6.55 1.77
CA SER A 29 -12.45 5.15 1.60
C SER A 29 -12.43 4.40 2.93
N TYR A 30 -12.45 3.07 2.83
CA TYR A 30 -12.28 2.14 3.96
C TYR A 30 -13.25 2.38 5.13
N PHE A 31 -14.55 2.21 4.90
CA PHE A 31 -15.59 2.54 5.90
C PHE A 31 -15.50 3.99 6.37
N ALA A 32 -15.31 4.92 5.43
CA ALA A 32 -15.15 6.35 5.70
C ALA A 32 -14.15 6.66 6.81
N SER A 33 -13.01 5.96 6.80
CA SER A 33 -11.90 6.26 7.69
C SER A 33 -10.93 7.24 7.04
N TRP A 34 -10.66 7.08 5.75
CA TRP A 34 -9.68 7.87 5.01
C TRP A 34 -10.39 8.85 4.09
N PHE A 35 -9.89 10.08 4.09
CA PHE A 35 -10.28 11.14 3.17
C PHE A 35 -9.01 11.73 2.54
N PRO A 36 -9.07 12.26 1.31
CA PRO A 36 -7.95 12.97 0.72
C PRO A 36 -7.46 14.10 1.62
N PHE A 37 -6.14 14.22 1.77
CA PHE A 37 -5.53 15.33 2.48
C PHE A 37 -4.43 15.99 1.64
N PRO A 38 -4.50 17.32 1.43
CA PRO A 38 -5.62 18.22 1.72
C PRO A 38 -6.93 17.86 0.98
N ASP A 39 -8.03 18.53 1.37
CA ASP A 39 -9.33 18.39 0.71
C ASP A 39 -9.22 18.82 -0.76
N ASN A 40 -9.62 17.95 -1.68
CA ASN A 40 -9.56 18.15 -3.13
C ASN A 40 -10.95 18.21 -3.79
N SER A 41 -12.02 18.26 -3.00
CA SER A 41 -13.41 18.27 -3.50
C SER A 41 -13.78 19.55 -4.27
N SER A 42 -12.99 20.62 -4.15
CA SER A 42 -13.19 21.89 -4.86
C SER A 42 -12.51 21.96 -6.24
N LEU A 43 -11.72 20.96 -6.61
CA LEU A 43 -11.14 20.87 -7.95
C LEU A 43 -12.23 20.65 -8.99
N ASP A 44 -12.00 21.14 -10.21
CA ASP A 44 -12.89 20.91 -11.36
C ASP A 44 -12.64 19.51 -11.93
N TRP A 45 -13.25 18.51 -11.30
CA TRP A 45 -13.13 17.10 -11.68
C TRP A 45 -13.72 16.77 -13.04
N ASP A 46 -14.69 17.55 -13.55
CA ASP A 46 -15.22 17.37 -14.90
C ASP A 46 -14.18 17.78 -15.96
N THR A 47 -13.45 18.88 -15.72
CA THR A 47 -12.35 19.28 -16.60
C THR A 47 -11.18 18.32 -16.50
N LEU A 48 -10.76 17.94 -15.29
CA LEU A 48 -9.65 17.00 -15.08
C LEU A 48 -9.96 15.60 -15.66
N GLY A 49 -11.21 15.16 -15.51
CA GLY A 49 -11.69 13.85 -15.97
C GLY A 49 -11.87 13.76 -17.48
N ASN A 50 -11.85 14.88 -18.20
CA ASN A 50 -11.79 14.91 -19.66
C ASN A 50 -10.34 14.78 -20.17
N CYS A 51 -9.64 13.76 -19.68
CA CYS A 51 -8.24 13.46 -20.01
C CYS A 51 -8.13 12.51 -21.23
N ASP A 52 -6.97 12.53 -21.89
CA ASP A 52 -6.69 11.63 -23.02
C ASP A 52 -6.40 10.20 -22.56
N TYR A 53 -5.69 10.09 -21.43
CA TYR A 53 -5.34 8.82 -20.80
C TYR A 53 -5.71 8.80 -19.31
N LEU A 54 -6.11 7.63 -18.85
CA LEU A 54 -6.31 7.31 -17.43
C LEU A 54 -5.30 6.25 -17.02
N TYR A 55 -4.57 6.50 -15.95
CA TYR A 55 -3.74 5.50 -15.28
C TYR A 55 -4.31 5.27 -13.88
N VAL A 56 -4.70 4.03 -13.60
CA VAL A 56 -5.00 3.59 -12.24
C VAL A 56 -3.97 2.54 -11.87
N SER A 57 -3.15 2.84 -10.87
CA SER A 57 -2.04 1.99 -10.47
C SER A 57 -2.54 0.64 -9.99
N HIS A 58 -3.45 0.60 -9.01
CA HIS A 58 -4.00 -0.65 -8.45
C HIS A 58 -5.38 -0.43 -7.82
N LEU A 59 -6.03 -1.50 -7.36
CA LEU A 59 -7.41 -1.51 -6.86
C LEU A 59 -7.59 -0.99 -5.41
N HIS A 60 -6.56 -0.46 -4.75
CA HIS A 60 -6.78 0.11 -3.42
C HIS A 60 -7.71 1.31 -3.51
N ARG A 61 -8.64 1.46 -2.56
CA ARG A 61 -9.73 2.44 -2.67
C ARG A 61 -9.26 3.91 -2.57
N ASP A 62 -8.04 4.17 -2.13
CA ASP A 62 -7.40 5.49 -2.17
C ASP A 62 -6.67 5.79 -3.50
N HIS A 63 -6.75 4.86 -4.46
CA HIS A 63 -6.27 5.00 -5.84
C HIS A 63 -7.39 4.73 -6.86
N PHE A 64 -8.23 3.72 -6.58
CA PHE A 64 -9.42 3.33 -7.33
C PHE A 64 -10.69 3.84 -6.64
N ASP A 65 -11.02 5.11 -6.88
CA ASP A 65 -12.28 5.70 -6.42
C ASP A 65 -13.40 5.43 -7.43
N ALA A 66 -14.15 4.35 -7.24
CA ALA A 66 -15.20 3.95 -8.16
C ALA A 66 -16.27 5.04 -8.36
N GLU A 67 -16.60 5.83 -7.33
CA GLU A 67 -17.60 6.89 -7.39
C GLU A 67 -17.12 8.06 -8.27
N ASN A 68 -15.88 8.52 -8.05
CA ASN A 68 -15.29 9.57 -8.88
C ASN A 68 -15.02 9.10 -10.32
N LEU A 69 -14.47 7.89 -10.46
CA LEU A 69 -14.25 7.24 -11.75
C LEU A 69 -15.56 7.19 -12.54
N ALA A 70 -16.67 6.73 -11.94
CA ALA A 70 -17.97 6.66 -12.58
C ALA A 70 -18.55 8.04 -12.95
N GLY A 71 -18.48 8.99 -12.01
CA GLY A 71 -19.18 10.27 -12.10
C GLY A 71 -18.50 11.33 -12.98
N HIS A 72 -17.17 11.40 -12.95
CA HIS A 72 -16.44 12.55 -13.50
C HIS A 72 -15.45 12.20 -14.62
N ILE A 73 -15.02 10.94 -14.73
CA ILE A 73 -13.99 10.57 -15.70
C ILE A 73 -14.61 10.13 -17.02
N ASN A 74 -14.18 10.77 -18.12
CA ASN A 74 -14.67 10.54 -19.46
C ASN A 74 -14.44 9.09 -19.90
N LYS A 75 -15.51 8.39 -20.29
CA LYS A 75 -15.45 6.97 -20.71
C LYS A 75 -14.77 6.75 -22.05
N ASP A 76 -14.58 7.82 -22.83
CA ASP A 76 -13.80 7.82 -24.07
C ASP A 76 -12.29 7.96 -23.87
N THR A 77 -11.83 8.22 -22.63
CA THR A 77 -10.39 8.22 -22.29
C THR A 77 -9.78 6.84 -22.52
N THR A 78 -8.49 6.79 -22.84
CA THR A 78 -7.77 5.52 -23.03
C THR A 78 -7.09 5.10 -21.75
N VAL A 79 -7.50 3.97 -21.19
CA VAL A 79 -6.89 3.43 -19.97
C VAL A 79 -5.51 2.84 -20.30
N LEU A 80 -4.48 3.27 -19.58
CA LEU A 80 -3.15 2.63 -19.55
C LEU A 80 -3.21 1.51 -18.50
N LEU A 81 -3.28 0.26 -18.95
CA LEU A 81 -3.56 -0.88 -18.09
C LEU A 81 -2.27 -1.67 -17.77
N PRO A 82 -1.85 -1.76 -16.49
CA PRO A 82 -0.72 -2.59 -16.06
C PRO A 82 -0.92 -4.08 -16.36
N GLU A 83 0.19 -4.80 -16.55
CA GLU A 83 0.21 -6.26 -16.79
C GLU A 83 0.05 -7.06 -15.49
N TYR A 84 -1.13 -6.99 -14.87
CA TYR A 84 -1.44 -7.81 -13.70
C TYR A 84 -1.75 -9.26 -14.06
N PRO A 85 -1.51 -10.21 -13.13
CA PRO A 85 -1.76 -11.64 -13.35
C PRO A 85 -3.26 -11.96 -13.44
N THR A 86 -4.10 -11.14 -12.80
CA THR A 86 -5.56 -11.22 -12.87
C THR A 86 -6.11 -10.08 -13.71
N ASN A 87 -7.34 -10.25 -14.22
CA ASN A 87 -8.00 -9.21 -15.02
C ASN A 87 -8.90 -8.28 -14.19
N GLU A 88 -8.82 -8.33 -12.86
CA GLU A 88 -9.75 -7.65 -11.95
C GLU A 88 -9.79 -6.13 -12.19
N LEU A 89 -8.63 -5.47 -12.30
CA LEU A 89 -8.58 -4.03 -12.57
C LEU A 89 -9.28 -3.68 -13.90
N GLU A 90 -9.06 -4.47 -14.95
CA GLU A 90 -9.74 -4.28 -16.22
C GLU A 90 -11.25 -4.51 -16.09
N ALA A 91 -11.66 -5.56 -15.37
CA ALA A 91 -13.06 -5.91 -15.17
C ALA A 91 -13.81 -4.81 -14.42
N GLU A 92 -13.22 -4.29 -13.34
CA GLU A 92 -13.77 -3.18 -12.56
C GLU A 92 -13.88 -1.90 -13.40
N LEU A 93 -12.84 -1.53 -14.15
CA LEU A 93 -12.90 -0.37 -15.05
C LEU A 93 -13.96 -0.55 -16.16
N ARG A 94 -14.09 -1.76 -16.72
CA ARG A 94 -15.15 -2.05 -17.70
C ARG A 94 -16.54 -1.97 -17.09
N ALA A 95 -16.71 -2.42 -15.84
CA ALA A 95 -17.98 -2.29 -15.11
C ALA A 95 -18.37 -0.81 -14.91
N LEU A 96 -17.39 0.08 -14.77
CA LEU A 96 -17.60 1.54 -14.74
C LEU A 96 -17.78 2.19 -16.12
N GLY A 97 -17.77 1.42 -17.21
CA GLY A 97 -18.05 1.87 -18.58
C GLY A 97 -16.83 2.24 -19.42
N PHE A 98 -15.60 2.09 -18.91
CA PHE A 98 -14.39 2.29 -19.71
C PHE A 98 -14.28 1.21 -20.81
N HIS A 99 -13.93 1.62 -22.02
CA HIS A 99 -13.96 0.72 -23.18
C HIS A 99 -12.73 0.79 -24.09
N LYS A 100 -11.81 1.73 -23.89
CA LYS A 100 -10.53 1.85 -24.61
C LYS A 100 -9.39 1.56 -23.66
N PHE A 101 -8.53 0.62 -24.04
CA PHE A 101 -7.42 0.15 -23.21
C PHE A 101 -6.16 0.01 -24.06
N ILE A 102 -5.05 0.53 -23.56
CA ILE A 102 -3.70 0.12 -23.96
C ILE A 102 -3.25 -0.86 -22.89
N LYS A 103 -3.20 -2.15 -23.24
CA LYS A 103 -2.63 -3.18 -22.37
C LYS A 103 -1.12 -3.14 -22.52
N THR A 104 -0.41 -2.73 -21.49
CA THR A 104 1.05 -2.69 -21.51
C THR A 104 1.63 -4.08 -21.23
N VAL A 105 2.85 -4.33 -21.69
CA VAL A 105 3.70 -5.41 -21.18
C VAL A 105 4.62 -4.77 -20.14
N SER A 106 4.79 -5.42 -18.98
CA SER A 106 5.58 -4.85 -17.89
C SER A 106 7.01 -4.53 -18.37
N GLU A 107 7.48 -3.32 -18.08
CA GLU A 107 8.83 -2.84 -18.42
C GLU A 107 9.09 -2.63 -19.92
N GLU A 108 8.07 -2.74 -20.78
CA GLU A 108 8.18 -2.37 -22.20
C GLU A 108 7.71 -0.92 -22.45
N ILE A 109 8.45 -0.21 -23.30
CA ILE A 109 8.08 1.15 -23.72
C ILE A 109 6.95 1.10 -24.75
N VAL A 110 5.93 1.92 -24.52
CA VAL A 110 4.83 2.18 -25.45
C VAL A 110 4.90 3.63 -25.94
N ASP A 111 4.94 3.81 -27.25
CA ASP A 111 4.84 5.13 -27.88
C ASP A 111 3.38 5.60 -27.93
N LEU A 112 3.12 6.81 -27.41
CA LEU A 112 1.81 7.45 -27.48
C LEU A 112 1.73 8.39 -28.70
N PRO A 113 0.54 8.53 -29.31
CA PRO A 113 0.28 9.58 -30.31
C PRO A 113 0.71 10.96 -29.81
N GLY A 114 1.56 11.65 -30.59
CA GLY A 114 2.09 12.97 -30.23
C GLY A 114 3.57 12.97 -29.79
N GLY A 115 4.18 11.80 -29.58
CA GLY A 115 5.62 11.65 -29.37
C GLY A 115 6.08 11.40 -27.93
N ALA A 116 5.16 11.36 -26.96
CA ALA A 116 5.45 10.91 -25.61
C ALA A 116 5.56 9.39 -25.56
N ARG A 117 6.32 8.88 -24.59
CA ARG A 117 6.58 7.46 -24.37
C ARG A 117 6.22 7.13 -22.94
N ILE A 118 5.58 5.99 -22.71
CA ILE A 118 5.26 5.50 -21.37
C ILE A 118 5.79 4.09 -21.17
N MET A 119 6.07 3.75 -19.92
CA MET A 119 6.42 2.41 -19.50
C MET A 119 5.78 2.17 -18.15
N ILE A 120 5.13 1.01 -17.98
CA ILE A 120 4.52 0.61 -16.72
C ILE A 120 5.27 -0.62 -16.21
N GLN A 121 5.64 -0.61 -14.93
CA GLN A 121 6.12 -1.81 -14.25
C GLN A 121 5.03 -2.30 -13.31
N ALA A 122 4.58 -3.54 -13.51
CA ALA A 122 3.64 -4.21 -12.60
C ALA A 122 4.43 -5.07 -11.59
N LEU A 123 4.26 -4.78 -10.30
CA LEU A 123 4.70 -5.66 -9.22
C LEU A 123 3.54 -6.58 -8.88
N THR A 124 3.78 -7.90 -8.85
CA THR A 124 2.71 -8.89 -8.86
C THR A 124 2.68 -9.78 -7.64
N SER A 125 3.53 -9.57 -6.63
CA SER A 125 3.50 -10.47 -5.46
C SER A 125 2.14 -10.41 -4.75
N PRO A 126 1.62 -11.55 -4.23
CA PRO A 126 0.43 -11.55 -3.37
C PRO A 126 0.54 -10.65 -2.14
N THR A 127 1.76 -10.34 -1.69
CA THR A 127 1.98 -9.40 -0.59
C THR A 127 1.97 -7.93 -1.02
N ASP A 128 2.10 -7.63 -2.32
CA ASP A 128 1.95 -6.29 -2.90
C ASP A 128 0.47 -5.96 -3.13
N GLY A 129 0.04 -4.74 -2.78
CA GLY A 129 -1.29 -4.19 -3.05
C GLY A 129 -2.49 -5.16 -2.90
N PRO A 130 -3.57 -4.98 -3.67
CA PRO A 130 -4.67 -5.94 -3.85
C PRO A 130 -4.28 -6.97 -4.92
N ILE A 131 -3.14 -7.66 -4.71
CA ILE A 131 -2.49 -8.59 -5.66
C ILE A 131 -1.80 -7.84 -6.81
N GLY A 132 -1.10 -6.79 -6.41
CA GLY A 132 -0.17 -6.07 -7.26
C GLY A 132 -0.18 -4.56 -7.02
N ASP A 133 0.88 -3.92 -7.51
CA ASP A 133 1.09 -2.47 -7.50
C ASP A 133 1.81 -2.08 -8.80
N SER A 134 1.82 -0.82 -9.19
CA SER A 134 2.49 -0.41 -10.42
C SER A 134 3.04 1.01 -10.42
N SER A 135 4.16 1.17 -11.12
CA SER A 135 4.78 2.46 -11.38
C SER A 135 4.58 2.87 -12.84
N LEU A 136 4.42 4.17 -13.08
CA LEU A 136 4.33 4.77 -14.41
C LEU A 136 5.56 5.65 -14.67
N TRP A 137 6.30 5.33 -15.71
CA TRP A 137 7.34 6.18 -16.27
C TRP A 137 6.82 6.87 -17.53
N VAL A 138 7.10 8.16 -17.66
CA VAL A 138 6.68 9.01 -18.78
C VAL A 138 7.88 9.79 -19.30
N GLU A 139 8.08 9.78 -20.60
CA GLU A 139 8.95 10.71 -21.30
C GLU A 139 8.11 11.55 -22.28
N ASP A 140 8.19 12.87 -22.17
CA ASP A 140 7.54 13.81 -23.08
C ASP A 140 8.37 13.97 -24.38
N ALA A 141 7.77 14.51 -25.44
CA ALA A 141 8.42 14.66 -26.76
C ALA A 141 9.65 15.57 -26.72
N ASP A 142 9.75 16.44 -25.72
CA ASP A 142 10.90 17.31 -25.46
C ASP A 142 12.01 16.62 -24.64
N GLY A 143 11.85 15.36 -24.25
CA GLY A 143 12.83 14.57 -23.50
C GLY A 143 12.75 14.71 -21.97
N VAL A 144 11.79 15.47 -21.44
CA VAL A 144 11.52 15.51 -19.99
C VAL A 144 10.98 14.15 -19.53
N ARG A 145 11.50 13.65 -18.40
CA ARG A 145 11.21 12.31 -17.86
C ARG A 145 10.71 12.37 -16.43
N LEU A 146 9.66 11.63 -16.17
CA LEU A 146 9.01 11.50 -14.87
C LEU A 146 8.85 10.03 -14.52
N LEU A 147 9.13 9.68 -13.26
CA LEU A 147 8.76 8.41 -12.66
C LEU A 147 7.71 8.66 -11.57
N ASN A 148 6.46 8.31 -11.83
CA ASN A 148 5.46 8.09 -10.79
C ASN A 148 5.65 6.68 -10.24
N GLN A 149 6.52 6.55 -9.23
CA GLN A 149 6.75 5.28 -8.55
C GLN A 149 5.50 4.83 -7.79
N ASN A 150 4.72 5.80 -7.29
CA ASN A 150 3.51 5.55 -6.53
C ASN A 150 3.79 4.75 -5.24
N ASP A 151 2.93 3.81 -4.88
CA ASP A 151 3.08 2.89 -3.75
C ASP A 151 4.08 1.76 -4.01
N ALA A 152 4.45 1.56 -5.28
CA ALA A 152 5.25 0.43 -5.73
C ALA A 152 6.63 0.41 -5.07
N ARG A 153 7.10 -0.80 -4.77
CA ARG A 153 8.37 -1.05 -4.08
C ARG A 153 9.30 -1.91 -4.93
N PRO A 154 9.71 -1.42 -6.11
CA PRO A 154 10.58 -2.19 -6.99
C PRO A 154 11.92 -2.48 -6.31
N THR A 155 12.48 -3.67 -6.57
CA THR A 155 13.76 -4.04 -5.96
C THR A 155 14.97 -3.27 -6.49
N ASP A 156 14.80 -2.56 -7.59
CA ASP A 156 15.83 -1.74 -8.23
C ASP A 156 15.13 -0.78 -9.20
N LEU A 157 15.72 0.41 -9.44
CA LEU A 157 15.19 1.43 -10.35
C LEU A 157 15.92 1.48 -11.70
N THR A 158 16.86 0.55 -11.97
CA THR A 158 17.64 0.51 -13.22
C THR A 158 16.74 0.40 -14.44
N VAL A 159 15.63 -0.34 -14.33
CA VAL A 159 14.64 -0.45 -15.43
C VAL A 159 14.16 0.92 -15.91
N PHE A 160 14.02 1.91 -15.01
CA PHE A 160 13.62 3.27 -15.35
C PHE A 160 14.82 4.13 -15.75
N THR A 161 15.90 4.07 -14.97
CA THR A 161 17.06 4.98 -15.14
C THR A 161 17.95 4.61 -16.33
N GLN A 162 17.89 3.39 -16.84
CA GLN A 162 18.58 2.99 -18.09
C GLN A 162 18.09 3.78 -19.31
N HIS A 163 16.89 4.37 -19.25
CA HIS A 163 16.31 5.18 -20.31
C HIS A 163 16.74 6.66 -20.26
N GLY A 164 17.55 7.04 -19.28
CA GLY A 164 18.13 8.37 -19.14
C GLY A 164 17.81 9.02 -17.79
N HIS A 165 18.32 10.24 -17.62
CA HIS A 165 18.14 11.02 -16.39
C HIS A 165 16.66 11.31 -16.12
N LEU A 166 16.22 11.07 -14.89
CA LEU A 166 14.89 11.40 -14.40
C LEU A 166 14.85 12.86 -13.97
N HIS A 167 13.85 13.60 -14.41
CA HIS A 167 13.67 15.01 -14.02
C HIS A 167 12.73 15.13 -12.82
N ALA A 168 11.72 14.26 -12.75
CA ALA A 168 10.80 14.15 -11.62
C ALA A 168 10.71 12.71 -11.12
N HIS A 169 10.70 12.55 -9.80
CA HIS A 169 10.42 11.28 -9.12
C HIS A 169 9.37 11.49 -8.05
N LEU A 170 8.24 10.80 -8.20
CA LEU A 170 7.11 10.86 -7.27
C LEU A 170 7.00 9.51 -6.56
N LEU A 171 6.95 9.53 -5.22
CA LEU A 171 7.00 8.32 -4.41
C LEU A 171 6.24 8.46 -3.08
N GLN A 172 5.76 7.33 -2.57
CA GLN A 172 5.12 7.23 -1.26
C GLN A 172 6.07 7.56 -0.11
N PHE A 173 5.67 8.49 0.77
CA PHE A 173 6.45 8.86 1.95
C PHE A 173 5.75 8.60 3.30
N ALA A 174 4.42 8.46 3.31
CA ALA A 174 3.66 8.15 4.52
C ALA A 174 3.28 6.65 4.54
N GLY A 175 3.00 6.11 5.73
CA GLY A 175 2.67 4.69 5.85
C GLY A 175 1.19 4.41 5.61
N ALA A 176 0.83 3.62 4.60
CA ALA A 176 -0.53 3.13 4.37
C ALA A 176 -0.82 1.78 5.08
N ILE A 177 -0.90 1.77 6.42
CA ILE A 177 -1.06 0.52 7.20
C ILE A 177 -1.40 0.77 8.69
N TRP A 178 -2.22 -0.09 9.30
CA TRP A 178 -2.75 0.05 10.67
C TRP A 178 -1.78 -0.19 11.85
N TYR A 179 -0.68 -0.93 11.66
CA TYR A 179 0.28 -1.21 12.76
C TYR A 179 1.11 0.03 13.12
N PRO A 180 1.36 0.36 14.40
CA PRO A 180 0.93 -0.34 15.63
C PRO A 180 -0.37 0.20 16.23
N MET A 181 -1.00 1.21 15.62
CA MET A 181 -2.04 2.05 16.25
C MET A 181 -3.25 1.24 16.72
N VAL A 182 -3.71 0.30 15.89
CA VAL A 182 -4.85 -0.58 16.18
C VAL A 182 -4.51 -1.74 17.13
N TYR A 183 -3.24 -1.98 17.41
CA TYR A 183 -2.85 -3.12 18.23
C TYR A 183 -3.07 -2.84 19.71
N GLU A 184 -3.51 -3.84 20.46
CA GLU A 184 -3.63 -3.79 21.92
C GLU A 184 -2.23 -3.85 22.56
N LEU A 185 -1.54 -2.72 22.56
CA LEU A 185 -0.21 -2.53 23.10
C LEU A 185 -0.22 -1.35 24.08
N PRO A 186 0.65 -1.37 25.11
CA PRO A 186 0.90 -0.19 25.92
C PRO A 186 1.30 1.03 25.07
N ASP A 187 0.86 2.23 25.44
CA ASP A 187 1.06 3.44 24.64
C ASP A 187 2.53 3.75 24.36
N ASN A 188 3.42 3.47 25.32
CA ASN A 188 4.87 3.63 25.11
C ASN A 188 5.41 2.68 24.04
N ALA A 189 4.89 1.46 23.96
CA ALA A 189 5.23 0.51 22.90
C ALA A 189 4.66 0.96 21.54
N LYS A 190 3.41 1.44 21.51
CA LYS A 190 2.80 2.03 20.29
C LYS A 190 3.66 3.16 19.75
N ARG A 191 4.03 4.14 20.60
CA ARG A 191 4.88 5.26 20.19
C ARG A 191 6.25 4.81 19.68
N ALA A 192 6.91 3.89 20.39
CA ALA A 192 8.22 3.39 19.97
C ALA A 192 8.16 2.65 18.62
N PHE A 193 7.17 1.77 18.43
CA PHE A 193 7.00 1.04 17.18
C PHE A 193 6.53 1.95 16.03
N GLY A 194 5.71 2.95 16.34
CA GLY A 194 5.23 3.95 15.39
C GLY A 194 6.39 4.81 14.87
N LYS A 195 7.21 5.35 15.77
CA LYS A 195 8.42 6.10 15.43
C LYS A 195 9.36 5.28 14.56
N GLN A 196 9.64 4.04 14.97
CA GLN A 196 10.49 3.14 14.18
C GLN A 196 9.92 2.86 12.79
N LYS A 197 8.60 2.75 12.65
CA LYS A 197 7.95 2.50 11.35
C LYS A 197 8.04 3.73 10.45
N ARG A 198 7.81 4.92 11.01
CA ARG A 198 7.98 6.21 10.33
C ARG A 198 9.42 6.40 9.83
N GLU A 199 10.40 6.19 10.70
CA GLU A 199 11.83 6.24 10.35
C GLU A 199 12.17 5.28 9.20
N ARG A 200 11.66 4.03 9.24
CA ARG A 200 11.87 3.07 8.15
C ARG A 200 11.24 3.49 6.83
N GLN A 201 10.05 4.10 6.87
CA GLN A 201 9.41 4.62 5.67
C GLN A 201 10.26 5.72 5.04
N PHE A 202 10.76 6.64 5.88
CA PHE A 202 11.63 7.75 5.46
C PHE A 202 12.97 7.26 4.92
N ASP A 203 13.62 6.31 5.60
CA ASP A 203 14.85 5.67 5.13
C ASP A 203 14.64 4.97 3.77
N ARG A 204 13.49 4.32 3.58
CA ARG A 204 13.18 3.63 2.33
C ARG A 204 12.96 4.61 1.17
N SER A 205 12.17 5.67 1.38
CA SER A 205 11.96 6.67 0.35
C SER A 205 13.26 7.41 -0.01
N LEU A 206 14.09 7.74 0.97
CA LEU A 206 15.41 8.33 0.74
C LEU A 206 16.34 7.43 -0.09
N ARG A 207 16.27 6.10 0.08
CA ARG A 207 17.03 5.17 -0.78
C ARG A 207 16.58 5.26 -2.22
N TYR A 208 15.28 5.20 -2.49
CA TYR A 208 14.77 5.35 -3.86
C TYR A 208 15.15 6.69 -4.48
N ILE A 209 15.12 7.79 -3.71
CA ILE A 209 15.56 9.11 -4.17
C ILE A 209 17.04 9.10 -4.55
N ASN A 210 17.88 8.45 -3.74
CA ASN A 210 19.32 8.30 -4.00
C ASN A 210 19.65 7.37 -5.18
N ASP A 211 18.79 6.39 -5.45
CA ASP A 211 18.93 5.48 -6.58
C ASP A 211 18.45 6.13 -7.88
N ALA A 212 17.28 6.80 -7.84
CA ALA A 212 16.71 7.52 -8.97
C ALA A 212 17.53 8.74 -9.39
N LYS A 213 18.10 9.45 -8.41
CA LYS A 213 18.86 10.71 -8.58
C LYS A 213 18.13 11.71 -9.45
N ALA A 214 16.80 11.79 -9.31
CA ALA A 214 16.02 12.71 -10.11
C ALA A 214 16.34 14.18 -9.75
N SER A 215 16.14 15.10 -10.70
CA SER A 215 16.35 16.53 -10.45
C SER A 215 15.43 17.06 -9.33
N TRP A 216 14.18 16.58 -9.31
CA TRP A 216 13.14 16.99 -8.37
C TRP A 216 12.39 15.79 -7.81
N THR A 217 12.12 15.82 -6.51
CA THR A 217 11.34 14.79 -5.80
C THR A 217 9.98 15.34 -5.38
N PHE A 218 8.92 14.55 -5.54
CA PHE A 218 7.58 14.91 -5.12
C PHE A 218 7.05 13.85 -4.15
N PRO A 219 6.94 14.17 -2.84
CA PRO A 219 6.31 13.28 -1.89
C PRO A 219 4.81 13.17 -2.18
N ILE A 220 4.33 11.97 -2.49
CA ILE A 220 2.91 11.69 -2.78
C ILE A 220 2.41 10.48 -1.96
N ALA A 221 1.17 10.04 -2.23
CA ALA A 221 0.55 8.86 -1.64
C ALA A 221 0.55 8.89 -0.10
N GLY A 222 0.20 10.05 0.44
CA GLY A 222 -0.15 10.22 1.83
C GLY A 222 0.14 11.61 2.40
N PRO A 223 -0.17 11.80 3.69
CA PRO A 223 -1.06 10.92 4.45
C PRO A 223 -2.52 11.12 3.99
N PRO A 224 -3.43 10.16 4.21
CA PRO A 224 -4.86 10.46 4.27
C PRO A 224 -5.16 11.31 5.51
N CYS A 225 -6.35 11.91 5.59
CA CYS A 225 -6.87 12.44 6.85
C CYS A 225 -8.07 11.65 7.38
N PHE A 226 -8.29 11.75 8.69
CA PHE A 226 -9.32 11.02 9.42
C PHE A 226 -10.34 12.00 9.98
N LEU A 227 -11.56 12.02 9.45
CA LEU A 227 -12.58 13.00 9.85
C LEU A 227 -13.58 12.45 10.88
N ASP A 228 -13.62 11.14 11.09
CA ASP A 228 -14.44 10.53 12.14
C ASP A 228 -13.80 10.74 13.52
N ASP A 229 -14.58 11.17 14.51
CA ASP A 229 -14.12 11.39 15.89
C ASP A 229 -13.44 10.17 16.50
N LYS A 230 -13.85 8.94 16.14
CA LYS A 230 -13.22 7.69 16.61
C LYS A 230 -11.79 7.48 16.08
N LEU A 231 -11.42 8.15 14.99
CA LEU A 231 -10.14 8.00 14.31
C LEU A 231 -9.34 9.32 14.28
N TRP A 232 -9.90 10.39 14.84
CA TRP A 232 -9.35 11.74 14.79
C TRP A 232 -7.92 11.83 15.34
N GLU A 233 -7.58 10.98 16.32
CA GLU A 233 -6.25 10.90 16.92
C GLU A 233 -5.14 10.49 15.93
N PHE A 234 -5.48 9.88 14.79
CA PHE A 234 -4.52 9.48 13.76
C PHE A 234 -4.07 10.62 12.86
N ASN A 235 -4.70 11.79 12.91
CA ASN A 235 -4.20 12.97 12.19
C ASN A 235 -2.91 13.50 12.83
N ASP A 236 -1.94 13.89 12.01
CA ASP A 236 -0.65 14.45 12.46
C ASP A 236 -0.78 15.92 12.91
N ILE A 237 -1.61 16.17 13.93
CA ILE A 237 -1.89 17.51 14.49
C ILE A 237 -1.62 17.61 15.99
N PHE A 238 -1.12 16.54 16.60
CA PHE A 238 -0.90 16.42 18.05
C PHE A 238 0.58 16.36 18.45
N GLY A 239 1.50 16.37 17.48
CA GLY A 239 2.94 16.26 17.74
C GLY A 239 3.36 14.88 18.27
N ASP A 240 2.62 13.82 17.94
CA ASP A 240 3.01 12.46 18.31
C ASP A 240 4.08 11.93 17.34
N GLU A 241 5.31 11.79 17.83
CA GLU A 241 6.42 11.16 17.08
C GLU A 241 6.11 9.70 16.66
N GLY A 242 5.17 9.05 17.35
CA GLY A 242 4.67 7.71 17.04
C GLY A 242 3.67 7.67 15.88
N ASN A 243 3.17 8.80 15.41
CA ASN A 243 2.23 8.83 14.30
C ASN A 243 2.95 8.45 12.98
N ILE A 244 2.39 7.46 12.29
CA ILE A 244 2.93 6.88 11.06
C ILE A 244 2.40 7.57 9.78
N PHE A 245 1.53 8.57 9.94
CA PHE A 245 0.92 9.37 8.88
C PHE A 245 1.46 10.81 8.93
N PRO A 246 2.79 11.02 8.81
CA PRO A 246 3.33 12.37 8.75
C PRO A 246 2.76 13.13 7.56
N ASP A 247 2.56 14.44 7.70
CA ASP A 247 2.17 15.28 6.57
C ASP A 247 3.32 15.54 5.58
N GLN A 248 2.96 16.08 4.41
CA GLN A 248 3.89 16.34 3.31
C GLN A 248 4.99 17.34 3.71
N LEU A 249 4.66 18.41 4.44
CA LEU A 249 5.64 19.42 4.83
C LEU A 249 6.65 18.86 5.84
N THR A 250 6.18 18.03 6.76
CA THR A 250 7.03 17.38 7.77
C THR A 250 8.03 16.44 7.13
N TYR A 251 7.61 15.70 6.10
CA TYR A 251 8.54 14.87 5.33
C TYR A 251 9.47 15.70 4.44
N ALA A 252 8.96 16.75 3.79
CA ALA A 252 9.75 17.68 2.98
C ALA A 252 10.89 18.32 3.79
N ASP A 253 10.59 18.80 5.00
CA ASP A 253 11.57 19.38 5.91
C ASP A 253 12.62 18.33 6.33
N TRP A 254 12.20 17.11 6.69
CA TRP A 254 13.11 16.02 6.99
C TRP A 254 14.02 15.67 5.80
N LEU A 255 13.49 15.66 4.58
CA LEU A 255 14.24 15.34 3.37
C LEU A 255 15.28 16.42 3.05
N SER A 256 14.93 17.70 3.25
CA SER A 256 15.89 18.82 3.23
C SER A 256 17.01 18.67 4.25
N GLU A 257 16.71 18.23 5.47
CA GLU A 257 17.74 17.95 6.49
C GLU A 257 18.72 16.84 6.05
N GLN A 258 18.30 15.93 5.16
CA GLN A 258 19.16 14.91 4.54
C GLN A 258 19.96 15.44 3.33
N GLY A 259 19.85 16.72 2.99
CA GLY A 259 20.55 17.35 1.86
C GLY A 259 19.80 17.27 0.52
N HIS A 260 18.50 16.97 0.54
CA HIS A 260 17.66 16.89 -0.65
C HIS A 260 16.65 18.04 -0.71
N ASP A 261 17.15 19.26 -0.90
CA ASP A 261 16.35 20.49 -0.95
C ASP A 261 15.46 20.62 -2.20
N ASN A 262 15.72 19.83 -3.23
CA ASN A 262 14.94 19.82 -4.47
C ASN A 262 13.67 18.96 -4.34
N ASN A 263 12.89 19.19 -3.29
CA ASN A 263 11.62 18.50 -3.07
C ASN A 263 10.43 19.47 -3.17
N VAL A 264 9.31 18.99 -3.73
CA VAL A 264 8.14 19.82 -4.05
C VAL A 264 6.88 19.17 -3.51
N VAL A 265 6.15 19.91 -2.66
CA VAL A 265 4.86 19.48 -2.11
C VAL A 265 3.73 19.74 -3.11
N LEU A 266 3.08 18.67 -3.58
CA LEU A 266 1.92 18.73 -4.46
C LEU A 266 0.60 18.79 -3.68
N MET A 267 0.19 19.99 -3.27
CA MET A 267 -1.18 20.24 -2.81
C MET A 267 -2.20 20.05 -3.96
N PRO A 268 -3.47 19.72 -3.67
CA PRO A 268 -4.56 19.84 -4.63
C PRO A 268 -4.58 21.23 -5.28
N GLY A 269 -4.33 21.30 -6.58
CA GLY A 269 -4.22 22.54 -7.36
C GLY A 269 -2.80 23.13 -7.46
N THR A 270 -1.78 22.54 -6.83
CA THR A 270 -0.38 22.91 -7.11
C THR A 270 -0.05 22.55 -8.54
N VAL A 271 0.56 23.49 -9.26
CA VAL A 271 1.03 23.30 -10.63
C VAL A 271 2.55 23.37 -10.65
N ALA A 272 3.19 22.34 -11.20
CA ALA A 272 4.62 22.25 -11.43
C ALA A 272 4.90 22.16 -12.94
N GLU A 273 5.53 23.17 -13.51
CA GLU A 273 5.97 23.20 -14.92
C GLU A 273 7.43 22.77 -14.98
N LEU A 274 7.68 21.61 -15.59
CA LEU A 274 8.98 20.95 -15.60
C LEU A 274 9.61 21.00 -16.99
N THR A 275 10.87 21.42 -17.01
CA THR A 275 11.76 21.37 -18.18
C THR A 275 12.91 20.40 -17.90
N GLN A 276 13.83 20.23 -18.86
CA GLN A 276 15.01 19.39 -18.64
C GLN A 276 15.96 19.98 -17.58
N GLU A 277 15.95 21.30 -17.39
CA GLU A 277 16.95 22.00 -16.57
C GLU A 277 16.36 22.56 -15.27
N ASP A 278 15.08 22.91 -15.27
CA ASP A 278 14.45 23.68 -14.19
C ASP A 278 12.96 23.35 -14.00
N ILE A 279 12.41 23.81 -12.87
CA ILE A 279 11.00 23.72 -12.51
C ILE A 279 10.44 25.09 -12.11
N SER A 280 9.20 25.38 -12.49
CA SER A 280 8.40 26.46 -11.90
C SER A 280 7.23 25.88 -11.13
N VAL A 281 7.02 26.30 -9.89
CA VAL A 281 5.94 25.78 -9.03
C VAL A 281 5.03 26.92 -8.60
N THR A 282 3.73 26.74 -8.79
CA THR A 282 2.68 27.65 -8.31
C THR A 282 1.74 26.88 -7.38
N HIS A 283 1.63 27.33 -6.13
CA HIS A 283 0.69 26.77 -5.16
C HIS A 283 -0.67 27.47 -5.22
N PRO A 284 -1.76 26.78 -4.84
CA PRO A 284 -3.10 27.39 -4.72
C PRO A 284 -3.23 28.30 -3.48
N VAL A 285 -2.17 28.39 -2.67
CA VAL A 285 -2.09 29.17 -1.45
C VAL A 285 -0.89 30.13 -1.54
N ALA A 286 -1.00 31.28 -0.87
CA ALA A 286 0.05 32.30 -0.90
C ALA A 286 1.34 31.87 -0.19
N ASP A 287 1.22 31.17 0.94
CA ASP A 287 2.33 30.62 1.71
C ASP A 287 2.00 29.19 2.14
N LEU A 288 2.79 28.24 1.65
CA LEU A 288 2.62 26.82 1.94
C LEU A 288 2.88 26.50 3.42
N ARG A 289 3.92 27.07 4.02
CA ARG A 289 4.28 26.80 5.42
C ARG A 289 3.23 27.38 6.37
N GLU A 290 2.70 28.57 6.07
CA GLU A 290 1.59 29.16 6.83
C GLU A 290 0.34 28.28 6.73
N TRP A 291 0.03 27.73 5.55
CA TRP A 291 -1.10 26.82 5.38
C TRP A 291 -0.96 25.56 6.26
N PHE A 292 0.19 24.89 6.24
CA PHE A 292 0.44 23.70 7.07
C PHE A 292 0.45 24.01 8.57
N ALA A 293 0.93 25.19 8.98
CA ALA A 293 0.83 25.64 10.38
C ALA A 293 -0.63 25.76 10.85
N ASN A 294 -1.57 26.00 9.92
CA ASN A 294 -3.00 26.10 10.17
C ASN A 294 -3.80 24.84 9.77
N LYS A 295 -3.14 23.72 9.43
CA LYS A 295 -3.79 22.47 8.95
C LYS A 295 -4.89 21.94 9.88
N LYS A 296 -4.79 22.18 11.19
CA LYS A 296 -5.81 21.76 12.16
C LYS A 296 -7.15 22.44 11.87
N GLN A 297 -7.16 23.74 11.59
CA GLN A 297 -8.39 24.47 11.25
C GLN A 297 -8.96 23.93 9.93
N HIS A 298 -8.11 23.66 8.94
CA HIS A 298 -8.54 23.04 7.68
C HIS A 298 -9.24 21.69 7.91
N LEU A 299 -8.66 20.82 8.75
CA LEU A 299 -9.24 19.52 9.09
C LEU A 299 -10.57 19.65 9.85
N GLU A 300 -10.67 20.61 10.78
CA GLU A 300 -11.92 20.87 11.53
C GLU A 300 -13.02 21.34 10.57
N ASP A 301 -12.73 22.29 9.68
CA ASP A 301 -13.67 22.77 8.67
C ASP A 301 -14.06 21.66 7.69
N TYR A 302 -13.11 20.80 7.31
CA TYR A 302 -13.36 19.68 6.40
C TYR A 302 -14.23 18.61 7.06
N ARG A 303 -13.95 18.28 8.32
CA ARG A 303 -14.78 17.38 9.12
C ARG A 303 -16.21 17.89 9.21
N ASP A 304 -16.41 19.18 9.46
CA ASP A 304 -17.75 19.78 9.56
C ASP A 304 -18.53 19.67 8.25
N ARG A 305 -17.87 19.89 7.10
CA ARG A 305 -18.48 19.68 5.78
C ARG A 305 -18.84 18.22 5.52
N GLN A 306 -18.02 17.28 6.00
CA GLN A 306 -18.17 15.84 5.73
C GLN A 306 -19.06 15.09 6.74
N GLN A 307 -19.57 15.76 7.79
CA GLN A 307 -20.48 15.13 8.78
C GLN A 307 -21.68 14.43 8.13
N GLY A 308 -22.30 15.06 7.13
CA GLY A 308 -23.42 14.48 6.40
C GLY A 308 -23.05 13.20 5.65
N ARG A 309 -21.91 13.20 4.94
CA ARG A 309 -21.40 12.01 4.23
C ARG A 309 -21.02 10.91 5.21
N LEU A 310 -20.32 11.23 6.30
CA LEU A 310 -19.98 10.27 7.37
C LEU A 310 -21.22 9.58 7.95
N ALA A 311 -22.28 10.33 8.22
CA ALA A 311 -23.53 9.77 8.73
C ALA A 311 -24.22 8.84 7.71
N GLN A 312 -24.19 9.22 6.43
CA GLN A 312 -24.73 8.39 5.35
C GLN A 312 -23.95 7.07 5.20
N GLU A 313 -22.62 7.14 5.25
CA GLU A 313 -21.74 5.96 5.22
C GLU A 313 -22.05 5.03 6.39
N LYS A 314 -22.04 5.53 7.64
CA LYS A 314 -22.34 4.72 8.83
C LYS A 314 -23.70 4.04 8.76
N ALA A 315 -24.70 4.72 8.20
CA ALA A 315 -26.04 4.17 8.04
C ALA A 315 -26.12 3.02 7.02
N SER A 316 -25.18 2.95 6.06
CA SER A 316 -25.17 1.91 5.03
C SER A 316 -24.53 0.60 5.48
N TRP A 317 -23.79 0.58 6.61
CA TRP A 317 -23.02 -0.60 7.02
C TRP A 317 -23.87 -1.70 7.67
N SER A 318 -25.08 -1.39 8.17
CA SER A 318 -25.85 -2.35 8.95
C SER A 318 -26.70 -3.26 8.06
N HIS A 319 -26.50 -4.57 8.18
CA HIS A 319 -27.27 -5.59 7.47
C HIS A 319 -27.71 -6.71 8.42
N PRO A 320 -28.62 -6.41 9.37
CA PRO A 320 -29.03 -7.36 10.42
C PRO A 320 -29.78 -8.59 9.88
N GLU A 321 -30.18 -8.57 8.61
CA GLU A 321 -30.72 -9.72 7.90
C GLU A 321 -29.69 -10.83 7.63
N ILE A 322 -28.38 -10.52 7.74
CA ILE A 322 -27.30 -11.48 7.47
C ILE A 322 -27.01 -12.33 8.70
N ASP A 323 -27.17 -13.64 8.57
CA ASP A 323 -26.58 -14.61 9.48
C ASP A 323 -25.07 -14.68 9.23
N VAL A 324 -24.30 -13.90 9.99
CA VAL A 324 -22.86 -13.74 9.81
C VAL A 324 -22.14 -15.09 9.86
N LEU A 325 -22.41 -15.92 10.86
CA LEU A 325 -21.73 -17.21 11.01
C LEU A 325 -22.06 -18.16 9.85
N ALA A 326 -23.34 -18.29 9.50
CA ALA A 326 -23.74 -19.18 8.40
C ALA A 326 -23.18 -18.71 7.05
N THR A 327 -23.21 -17.41 6.79
CA THR A 327 -22.70 -16.83 5.54
C THR A 327 -21.18 -16.95 5.45
N LEU A 328 -20.45 -16.77 6.55
CA LEU A 328 -19.01 -17.01 6.59
C LEU A 328 -18.68 -18.47 6.28
N ARG A 329 -19.40 -19.43 6.87
CA ARG A 329 -19.19 -20.86 6.56
C ARG A 329 -19.37 -21.14 5.08
N GLU A 330 -20.48 -20.69 4.52
CA GLU A 330 -20.82 -20.90 3.11
C GLU A 330 -19.73 -20.38 2.16
N ARG A 331 -19.16 -19.20 2.46
CA ARG A 331 -18.26 -18.50 1.53
C ARG A 331 -16.79 -18.76 1.77
N ILE A 332 -16.38 -18.94 3.02
CA ILE A 332 -14.97 -18.94 3.41
C ILE A 332 -14.45 -20.36 3.63
N GLU A 333 -15.25 -21.32 4.11
CA GLU A 333 -14.79 -22.71 4.27
C GLU A 333 -14.33 -23.35 2.94
N PRO A 334 -15.00 -23.13 1.79
CA PRO A 334 -14.49 -23.60 0.49
C PRO A 334 -13.11 -23.02 0.16
N LEU A 335 -12.88 -21.74 0.46
CA LEU A 335 -11.59 -21.09 0.25
C LEU A 335 -10.52 -21.69 1.18
N MET A 336 -10.84 -21.94 2.45
CA MET A 336 -9.93 -22.64 3.38
C MET A 336 -9.61 -24.06 2.89
N ALA A 337 -10.55 -24.73 2.23
CA ALA A 337 -10.33 -26.04 1.62
C ALA A 337 -9.33 -26.01 0.45
N GLU A 338 -9.29 -24.91 -0.31
CA GLU A 338 -8.36 -24.68 -1.42
C GLU A 338 -6.99 -24.14 -0.96
N ALA A 339 -6.93 -23.44 0.18
CA ALA A 339 -5.76 -22.70 0.69
C ALA A 339 -4.74 -23.59 1.44
N GLU A 340 -4.04 -24.51 0.75
CA GLU A 340 -3.12 -25.44 1.41
C GLU A 340 -1.94 -24.76 2.11
N GLN A 341 -1.14 -23.98 1.37
CA GLN A 341 0.05 -23.30 1.88
C GLN A 341 -0.32 -22.21 2.88
N ILE A 342 -1.35 -21.42 2.59
CA ILE A 342 -1.78 -20.32 3.45
C ILE A 342 -2.34 -20.86 4.77
N CYS A 343 -3.21 -21.89 4.76
CA CYS A 343 -3.71 -22.47 6.01
C CYS A 343 -2.59 -23.08 6.85
N ALA A 344 -1.65 -23.80 6.22
CA ALA A 344 -0.48 -24.36 6.89
C ALA A 344 0.41 -23.27 7.49
N GLY A 345 0.66 -22.18 6.75
CA GLY A 345 1.44 -21.03 7.19
C GLY A 345 0.79 -20.25 8.34
N ILE A 346 -0.54 -20.22 8.43
CA ILE A 346 -1.25 -19.67 9.60
C ILE A 346 -1.11 -20.60 10.81
N GLY A 347 -1.32 -21.90 10.61
CA GLY A 347 -1.00 -22.95 11.58
C GLY A 347 -1.79 -22.90 12.89
N GLY A 348 -2.97 -22.28 12.89
CA GLY A 348 -3.82 -22.16 14.08
C GLY A 348 -5.07 -21.30 13.84
N SER A 349 -5.90 -21.13 14.87
CA SER A 349 -7.14 -20.36 14.73
C SER A 349 -6.92 -18.85 14.90
N VAL A 350 -7.70 -18.07 14.14
CA VAL A 350 -7.83 -16.60 14.27
C VAL A 350 -9.22 -16.30 14.83
N ARG A 351 -9.31 -15.47 15.88
CA ARG A 351 -10.61 -15.10 16.47
C ARG A 351 -11.04 -13.70 16.06
N PHE A 352 -12.30 -13.55 15.67
CA PHE A 352 -12.99 -12.27 15.51
C PHE A 352 -13.98 -12.08 16.66
N ASP A 353 -13.74 -11.06 17.48
CA ASP A 353 -14.69 -10.61 18.51
C ASP A 353 -15.54 -9.48 17.89
N LEU A 354 -16.83 -9.75 17.68
CA LEU A 354 -17.77 -8.85 17.02
C LEU A 354 -18.53 -8.04 18.08
N THR A 355 -18.46 -6.72 17.99
CA THR A 355 -19.10 -5.81 18.95
C THR A 355 -20.43 -5.25 18.46
N GLU A 356 -21.26 -4.79 19.38
CA GLU A 356 -22.41 -3.94 19.06
C GLU A 356 -21.95 -2.63 18.40
N ALA A 357 -22.80 -2.08 17.52
CA ALA A 357 -22.54 -0.81 16.86
C ALA A 357 -22.25 0.30 17.88
N ASP A 358 -21.16 1.02 17.67
CA ASP A 358 -20.76 2.13 18.52
C ASP A 358 -20.47 1.77 20.00
N SER A 359 -20.16 0.50 20.28
CA SER A 359 -19.85 -0.04 21.59
C SER A 359 -18.63 -0.98 21.58
N ASP A 360 -18.01 -1.16 22.75
CA ASP A 360 -16.96 -2.16 23.01
C ASP A 360 -17.53 -3.52 23.44
N GLU A 361 -18.85 -3.61 23.64
CA GLU A 361 -19.53 -4.84 24.08
C GLU A 361 -19.48 -5.92 22.98
N ILE A 362 -18.84 -7.05 23.30
CA ILE A 362 -18.76 -8.22 22.42
C ILE A 362 -20.10 -8.97 22.48
N ILE A 363 -20.75 -9.09 21.32
CA ILE A 363 -22.05 -9.77 21.17
C ILE A 363 -21.91 -11.15 20.51
N GLU A 364 -20.82 -11.38 19.78
CA GLU A 364 -20.50 -12.67 19.16
C GLU A 364 -18.98 -12.81 19.01
N SER A 365 -18.45 -14.02 19.18
CA SER A 365 -17.06 -14.34 18.84
C SER A 365 -17.02 -15.53 17.89
N ILE A 366 -16.27 -15.39 16.80
CA ILE A 366 -16.15 -16.39 15.73
C ILE A 366 -14.68 -16.81 15.58
N LEU A 367 -14.45 -18.11 15.43
CA LEU A 367 -13.14 -18.69 15.14
C LEU A 367 -13.05 -19.10 13.67
N PHE A 368 -12.00 -18.62 13.01
CA PHE A 368 -11.51 -19.14 11.73
C PHE A 368 -10.43 -20.18 12.07
N ASP A 369 -10.78 -21.47 12.04
CA ASP A 369 -9.87 -22.56 12.35
C ASP A 369 -9.16 -23.04 11.08
N PHE A 370 -7.95 -22.54 10.84
CA PHE A 370 -7.15 -22.88 9.67
C PHE A 370 -6.56 -24.30 9.71
N VAL A 371 -6.59 -24.96 10.88
CA VAL A 371 -6.14 -26.36 10.99
C VAL A 371 -7.25 -27.30 10.53
N GLU A 372 -8.46 -27.10 11.06
CA GLU A 372 -9.63 -27.92 10.71
C GLU A 372 -10.37 -27.41 9.46
N ARG A 373 -9.95 -26.26 8.91
CA ARG A 373 -10.55 -25.58 7.75
C ARG A 373 -12.04 -25.30 7.95
N ALA A 374 -12.39 -24.80 9.13
CA ALA A 374 -13.76 -24.61 9.57
C ALA A 374 -13.98 -23.25 10.25
N ILE A 375 -15.20 -22.74 10.15
CA ILE A 375 -15.64 -21.54 10.87
C ILE A 375 -16.64 -21.96 11.95
N ILE A 376 -16.31 -21.66 13.19
CA ILE A 376 -17.09 -22.12 14.36
C ILE A 376 -17.32 -20.96 15.35
N PRO A 377 -18.39 -21.02 16.16
CA PRO A 377 -18.50 -20.18 17.34
C PRO A 377 -17.28 -20.35 18.24
N ASP A 378 -16.87 -19.29 18.94
CA ASP A 378 -15.79 -19.38 19.93
C ASP A 378 -16.07 -20.49 20.96
N ASP A 379 -15.12 -21.40 21.09
CA ASP A 379 -15.17 -22.54 22.01
C ASP A 379 -14.28 -22.34 23.26
N GLY A 380 -13.74 -21.13 23.43
CA GLY A 380 -12.90 -20.75 24.56
C GLY A 380 -11.43 -21.18 24.44
N ARG A 381 -11.00 -21.76 23.31
CA ARG A 381 -9.58 -22.08 23.09
C ARG A 381 -8.73 -20.82 23.05
N LYS A 382 -7.44 -20.96 23.38
CA LYS A 382 -6.47 -19.87 23.23
C LYS A 382 -6.09 -19.73 21.76
N VAL A 383 -6.16 -18.51 21.25
CA VAL A 383 -5.76 -18.17 19.89
C VAL A 383 -4.49 -17.31 19.87
N ARG A 384 -3.73 -17.44 18.79
CA ARG A 384 -2.53 -16.63 18.57
C ARG A 384 -2.87 -15.24 18.04
N TYR A 385 -3.91 -15.13 17.22
CA TYR A 385 -4.33 -13.90 16.56
C TYR A 385 -5.77 -13.59 16.89
N ARG A 386 -6.05 -12.33 17.18
CA ARG A 386 -7.38 -11.84 17.48
C ARG A 386 -7.61 -10.48 16.83
N PHE A 387 -8.77 -10.33 16.23
CA PHE A 387 -9.31 -9.06 15.77
C PHE A 387 -10.61 -8.76 16.53
N ARG A 388 -10.87 -7.49 16.82
CA ARG A 388 -12.13 -7.02 17.39
C ARG A 388 -12.65 -5.88 16.54
N THR A 389 -13.90 -5.96 16.11
CA THR A 389 -14.52 -4.96 15.22
C THR A 389 -16.03 -4.98 15.38
N GLU A 390 -16.72 -3.94 14.92
CA GLU A 390 -18.18 -3.88 14.99
C GLU A 390 -18.80 -4.93 14.05
N ARG A 391 -19.81 -5.64 14.53
CA ARG A 391 -20.51 -6.68 13.75
C ARG A 391 -21.00 -6.16 12.40
N ARG A 392 -21.55 -4.94 12.37
CA ARG A 392 -22.05 -4.29 11.14
C ARG A 392 -20.99 -4.18 10.04
N LEU A 393 -19.70 -4.05 10.37
CA LEU A 393 -18.67 -3.99 9.35
C LEU A 393 -18.50 -5.36 8.66
N ILE A 394 -18.54 -6.46 9.42
CA ILE A 394 -18.52 -7.81 8.84
C ILE A 394 -19.80 -8.08 8.03
N GLU A 395 -20.95 -7.67 8.54
CA GLU A 395 -22.22 -7.75 7.80
C GLU A 395 -22.13 -7.03 6.45
N HIS A 396 -21.61 -5.80 6.42
CA HIS A 396 -21.43 -5.05 5.19
C HIS A 396 -20.48 -5.73 4.20
N LEU A 397 -19.32 -6.23 4.66
CA LEU A 397 -18.38 -6.97 3.79
C LEU A 397 -19.05 -8.18 3.13
N LEU A 398 -19.87 -8.91 3.90
CA LEU A 398 -20.64 -10.03 3.39
C LEU A 398 -21.74 -9.57 2.42
N HIS A 399 -22.44 -8.48 2.74
CA HIS A 399 -23.49 -7.91 1.88
C HIS A 399 -22.98 -7.56 0.49
N ILE A 400 -21.84 -6.86 0.41
CA ILE A 400 -21.25 -6.41 -0.86
C ILE A 400 -20.39 -7.48 -1.54
N ASN A 401 -20.25 -8.66 -0.93
CA ASN A 401 -19.35 -9.73 -1.38
C ASN A 401 -17.90 -9.27 -1.51
N GLU A 402 -17.40 -8.49 -0.54
CA GLU A 402 -16.02 -8.02 -0.53
C GLU A 402 -15.05 -9.20 -0.45
N VAL A 403 -14.13 -9.25 -1.43
CA VAL A 403 -13.14 -10.32 -1.58
C VAL A 403 -11.76 -9.91 -1.03
N ASP A 404 -11.62 -8.64 -0.63
CA ASP A 404 -10.40 -8.08 -0.06
C ASP A 404 -10.69 -7.31 1.24
N TRP A 405 -10.60 -8.00 2.36
CA TRP A 405 -10.79 -7.37 3.66
C TRP A 405 -9.58 -6.53 4.08
N VAL A 406 -8.42 -6.71 3.44
CA VAL A 406 -7.27 -5.81 3.63
C VAL A 406 -7.57 -4.44 3.03
N ASN A 407 -8.09 -4.43 1.80
CA ASN A 407 -8.54 -3.25 1.06
C ASN A 407 -9.92 -2.68 1.54
N SER A 408 -10.38 -3.08 2.71
CA SER A 408 -11.63 -2.60 3.30
C SER A 408 -11.49 -2.49 4.82
N LEU A 409 -11.66 -3.60 5.54
CA LEU A 409 -11.68 -3.63 6.99
C LEU A 409 -10.34 -3.23 7.62
N PHE A 410 -9.22 -3.79 7.15
CA PHE A 410 -7.95 -3.56 7.85
C PHE A 410 -7.36 -2.18 7.57
N LEU A 411 -7.45 -1.65 6.34
CA LEU A 411 -7.08 -0.26 6.06
C LEU A 411 -8.03 0.76 6.72
N SER A 412 -9.25 0.36 7.12
CA SER A 412 -10.17 1.26 7.82
C SER A 412 -9.66 1.72 9.19
N CYS A 413 -8.75 0.97 9.80
CA CYS A 413 -8.38 1.12 11.22
C CYS A 413 -9.58 1.03 12.20
N ARG A 414 -10.78 0.60 11.77
CA ARG A 414 -11.98 0.41 12.62
C ARG A 414 -12.03 -0.98 13.27
N PHE A 415 -10.88 -1.41 13.76
CA PHE A 415 -10.72 -2.68 14.46
C PHE A 415 -9.58 -2.55 15.47
N THR A 416 -9.55 -3.44 16.45
CA THR A 416 -8.36 -3.66 17.28
C THR A 416 -7.75 -5.02 17.00
N ALA A 417 -6.44 -5.14 17.16
CA ALA A 417 -5.71 -6.38 16.92
C ALA A 417 -4.89 -6.79 18.14
N ALA A 418 -4.83 -8.09 18.41
CA ALA A 418 -3.90 -8.66 19.39
C ALA A 418 -3.22 -9.89 18.78
N ARG A 419 -1.94 -10.09 19.13
CA ARG A 419 -1.22 -11.29 18.73
C ARG A 419 -0.25 -11.78 19.80
N ILE A 420 -0.03 -13.09 19.84
CA ILE A 420 1.04 -13.73 20.59
C ILE A 420 2.18 -14.05 19.62
N GLY A 421 3.36 -13.50 19.89
CA GLY A 421 4.55 -13.73 19.07
C GLY A 421 4.63 -12.87 17.79
N GLN A 422 5.32 -13.41 16.80
CA GLN A 422 5.70 -12.72 15.57
C GLN A 422 4.52 -12.43 14.63
N TYR A 423 4.73 -11.47 13.73
CA TYR A 423 3.85 -11.21 12.58
C TYR A 423 3.73 -12.47 11.73
N ASN A 424 2.60 -12.63 11.05
CA ASN A 424 2.36 -13.71 10.10
C ASN A 424 1.60 -13.14 8.90
N GLU A 425 2.27 -13.12 7.76
CA GLU A 425 1.72 -12.60 6.50
C GLU A 425 0.56 -13.44 5.99
N TYR A 426 0.59 -14.77 6.16
CA TYR A 426 -0.46 -15.67 5.67
C TYR A 426 -1.83 -15.30 6.20
N VAL A 427 -1.91 -14.77 7.43
CA VAL A 427 -3.18 -14.26 8.00
C VAL A 427 -3.76 -13.16 7.10
N TYR A 428 -2.95 -12.18 6.72
CA TYR A 428 -3.42 -11.06 5.90
C TYR A 428 -3.53 -11.44 4.42
N THR A 429 -2.67 -12.33 3.91
CA THR A 429 -2.82 -12.86 2.55
C THR A 429 -4.14 -13.60 2.38
N PHE A 430 -4.54 -14.41 3.37
CA PHE A 430 -5.86 -15.06 3.36
C PHE A 430 -6.99 -14.05 3.25
N PHE A 431 -7.01 -13.05 4.14
CA PHE A 431 -8.07 -12.03 4.12
C PHE A 431 -8.00 -11.05 2.95
N LYS A 432 -6.91 -11.05 2.17
CA LYS A 432 -6.79 -10.33 0.89
C LYS A 432 -7.33 -11.16 -0.29
N CYS A 433 -7.34 -12.49 -0.16
CA CYS A 433 -7.63 -13.44 -1.23
C CYS A 433 -8.93 -14.21 -0.96
N LEU A 434 -10.04 -13.51 -0.70
CA LEU A 434 -11.34 -14.14 -0.41
C LEU A 434 -12.14 -14.46 -1.68
N SER A 435 -11.45 -14.89 -2.73
CA SER A 435 -12.02 -15.46 -3.96
C SER A 435 -11.13 -16.58 -4.48
N SER A 436 -11.70 -17.56 -5.20
CA SER A 436 -10.92 -18.69 -5.72
C SER A 436 -9.81 -18.24 -6.69
N GLU A 437 -10.05 -17.24 -7.53
CA GLU A 437 -9.05 -16.72 -8.47
C GLU A 437 -7.83 -16.14 -7.73
N ARG A 438 -8.07 -15.22 -6.79
CA ARG A 438 -7.04 -14.59 -5.96
C ARG A 438 -6.26 -15.62 -5.15
N LEU A 439 -6.99 -16.56 -4.56
CA LEU A 439 -6.42 -17.58 -3.71
C LEU A 439 -5.54 -18.55 -4.50
N GLN A 440 -6.00 -19.02 -5.67
CA GLN A 440 -5.21 -19.91 -6.53
C GLN A 440 -3.94 -19.22 -7.02
N TYR A 441 -4.00 -17.92 -7.33
CA TYR A 441 -2.80 -17.14 -7.64
C TYR A 441 -1.81 -17.11 -6.47
N ALA A 442 -2.29 -16.78 -5.27
CA ALA A 442 -1.44 -16.70 -4.08
C ALA A 442 -0.83 -18.06 -3.70
N GLU A 443 -1.62 -19.13 -3.74
CA GLU A 443 -1.17 -20.51 -3.50
C GLU A 443 -0.11 -20.94 -4.53
N GLY A 444 -0.35 -20.66 -5.82
CA GLY A 444 0.62 -20.92 -6.88
C GLY A 444 1.93 -20.17 -6.66
N TRP A 445 1.86 -18.89 -6.29
CA TRP A 445 3.04 -18.09 -5.98
C TRP A 445 3.84 -18.64 -4.79
N TYR A 446 3.17 -19.05 -3.70
CA TYR A 446 3.84 -19.67 -2.56
C TYR A 446 4.45 -21.03 -2.92
N ALA A 447 3.79 -21.82 -3.77
CA ALA A 447 4.32 -23.11 -4.24
C ALA A 447 5.53 -22.96 -5.17
N GLU A 448 5.58 -21.89 -5.96
CA GLU A 448 6.65 -21.60 -6.93
C GLU A 448 7.88 -20.92 -6.31
N GLN A 449 7.80 -20.46 -5.05
CA GLN A 449 8.92 -19.86 -4.35
C GLN A 449 10.09 -20.84 -4.23
N ARG A 450 11.03 -20.76 -5.17
CA ARG A 450 12.33 -21.40 -5.04
C ARG A 450 13.18 -20.63 -4.01
N PRO A 451 14.00 -21.34 -3.21
CA PRO A 451 15.07 -20.70 -2.47
C PRO A 451 15.93 -19.89 -3.43
N ASP A 452 16.32 -18.67 -3.03
CA ASP A 452 17.34 -17.95 -3.80
C ASP A 452 18.63 -18.77 -3.80
N GLU A 453 19.32 -18.85 -4.93
CA GLU A 453 20.57 -19.62 -5.06
C GLU A 453 21.81 -18.71 -4.96
N GLU A 454 21.62 -17.40 -5.16
CA GLU A 454 22.71 -16.42 -5.13
C GLU A 454 23.03 -15.97 -3.70
N ASN A 455 24.32 -15.75 -3.41
CA ASN A 455 24.78 -15.16 -2.16
C ASN A 455 25.53 -13.84 -2.43
N VAL A 456 25.43 -12.89 -1.50
CA VAL A 456 26.13 -11.61 -1.49
C VAL A 456 26.89 -11.43 -0.19
N VAL A 457 27.92 -10.58 -0.20
CA VAL A 457 28.68 -10.22 1.00
C VAL A 457 28.20 -8.87 1.52
N LEU A 458 27.75 -8.83 2.77
CA LEU A 458 27.30 -7.62 3.45
C LEU A 458 27.91 -7.57 4.86
N ASP A 459 28.66 -6.51 5.16
CA ASP A 459 29.38 -6.33 6.44
C ASP A 459 30.19 -7.57 6.89
N GLY A 460 30.83 -8.22 5.91
CA GLY A 460 31.66 -9.41 6.11
C GLY A 460 30.89 -10.73 6.18
N TRP A 461 29.56 -10.72 6.30
CA TRP A 461 28.73 -11.92 6.24
C TRP A 461 28.44 -12.31 4.80
N THR A 462 28.48 -13.61 4.51
CA THR A 462 27.94 -14.12 3.23
C THR A 462 26.50 -14.52 3.47
N ILE A 463 25.56 -13.88 2.81
CA ILE A 463 24.11 -14.11 2.98
C ILE A 463 23.46 -14.38 1.63
N GLN A 464 22.31 -15.04 1.58
CA GLN A 464 21.53 -15.09 0.34
C GLN A 464 21.20 -13.68 -0.16
N ARG A 465 21.14 -13.49 -1.48
CA ARG A 465 20.94 -12.16 -2.09
C ARG A 465 19.52 -11.65 -1.90
N ARG A 466 18.52 -12.51 -2.08
CA ARG A 466 17.11 -12.13 -2.12
C ARG A 466 16.44 -12.47 -0.80
N CYS A 467 15.79 -11.47 -0.22
CA CYS A 467 14.98 -11.59 0.96
C CYS A 467 13.87 -12.65 0.76
N PRO A 468 13.68 -13.60 1.68
CA PRO A 468 12.67 -14.67 1.55
C PRO A 468 11.21 -14.20 1.69
N HIS A 469 10.96 -12.94 2.06
CA HIS A 469 9.61 -12.34 2.09
C HIS A 469 9.18 -11.92 0.68
N LEU A 470 9.85 -10.90 0.12
CA LEU A 470 9.44 -10.23 -1.11
C LEU A 470 10.59 -10.06 -2.12
N LYS A 471 11.59 -10.93 -2.03
CA LYS A 471 12.77 -10.97 -2.91
C LYS A 471 13.53 -9.63 -3.02
N ALA A 472 13.36 -8.72 -2.06
CA ALA A 472 14.17 -7.53 -1.89
C ALA A 472 15.66 -7.90 -1.94
N ASP A 473 16.45 -7.20 -2.75
CA ASP A 473 17.89 -7.45 -2.84
C ASP A 473 18.57 -7.00 -1.54
N LEU A 474 19.02 -7.94 -0.71
CA LEU A 474 19.70 -7.70 0.56
C LEU A 474 21.08 -7.07 0.37
N SER A 475 21.70 -7.13 -0.81
CA SER A 475 22.91 -6.32 -1.07
C SER A 475 22.60 -4.82 -1.12
N VAL A 476 21.35 -4.45 -1.44
CA VAL A 476 20.89 -3.06 -1.58
C VAL A 476 20.11 -2.62 -0.33
N PHE A 477 19.17 -3.45 0.13
CA PHE A 477 18.27 -3.15 1.23
C PHE A 477 18.64 -3.84 2.54
N GLY A 478 19.72 -4.61 2.58
CA GLY A 478 20.20 -5.21 3.82
C GLY A 478 21.00 -4.21 4.64
N LYS A 479 20.73 -4.18 5.94
CA LYS A 479 21.55 -3.47 6.94
C LYS A 479 21.92 -4.43 8.05
N VAL A 480 23.22 -4.57 8.35
CA VAL A 480 23.69 -5.41 9.46
C VAL A 480 24.06 -4.53 10.64
N GLU A 481 23.41 -4.78 11.78
CA GLU A 481 23.77 -4.15 13.06
C GLU A 481 23.75 -5.23 14.15
N ASP A 482 24.82 -5.33 14.93
CA ASP A 482 24.97 -6.28 16.04
C ASP A 482 24.64 -7.75 15.70
N GLY A 483 25.02 -8.18 14.49
CA GLY A 483 24.74 -9.55 14.00
C GLY A 483 23.29 -9.79 13.62
N VAL A 484 22.47 -8.74 13.48
CA VAL A 484 21.11 -8.79 12.98
C VAL A 484 21.06 -8.14 11.60
N LEU A 485 20.65 -8.90 10.59
CA LEU A 485 20.32 -8.36 9.28
C LEU A 485 18.90 -7.80 9.33
N THR A 486 18.72 -6.57 8.86
CA THR A 486 17.41 -5.97 8.62
C THR A 486 17.24 -5.68 7.13
N CYS A 487 16.20 -6.25 6.50
CA CYS A 487 15.73 -5.83 5.18
C CYS A 487 14.97 -4.52 5.35
N GLN A 488 15.55 -3.42 4.90
CA GLN A 488 15.00 -2.08 5.06
C GLN A 488 13.79 -1.82 4.16
N MET A 489 13.59 -2.61 3.10
CA MET A 489 12.41 -2.51 2.25
C MET A 489 11.12 -2.84 3.03
N HIS A 490 11.14 -3.94 3.79
CA HIS A 490 9.95 -4.47 4.48
C HIS A 490 10.07 -4.49 6.01
N GLY A 491 11.22 -4.14 6.57
CA GLY A 491 11.50 -4.14 8.01
C GLY A 491 11.71 -5.54 8.61
N TRP A 492 11.96 -6.55 7.77
CA TRP A 492 12.19 -7.92 8.20
C TRP A 492 13.57 -8.10 8.78
N LYS A 493 13.71 -8.92 9.83
CA LYS A 493 14.95 -9.08 10.57
C LYS A 493 15.34 -10.54 10.70
N TRP A 494 16.64 -10.81 10.65
CA TRP A 494 17.21 -12.15 10.83
C TRP A 494 18.42 -12.10 11.75
N ASN A 495 18.55 -13.12 12.59
CA ASN A 495 19.75 -13.33 13.37
C ASN A 495 20.79 -14.03 12.49
N LEU A 496 21.85 -13.34 12.07
CA LEU A 496 22.83 -13.84 11.09
C LEU A 496 23.60 -15.07 11.58
N LYS A 497 23.73 -15.26 12.89
CA LYS A 497 24.40 -16.45 13.43
C LYS A 497 23.59 -17.73 13.25
N SER A 498 22.26 -17.62 13.22
CA SER A 498 21.35 -18.78 13.13
C SER A 498 20.59 -18.85 11.81
N GLY A 499 20.63 -17.80 11.00
CA GLY A 499 19.75 -17.62 9.84
C GLY A 499 18.28 -17.35 10.20
N LYS A 500 17.90 -17.47 11.49
CA LYS A 500 16.49 -17.47 11.87
C LYS A 500 15.82 -16.11 11.72
N CYS A 501 14.62 -16.11 11.13
CA CYS A 501 13.82 -14.91 11.01
C CYS A 501 13.28 -14.48 12.39
N MET A 502 13.52 -13.22 12.72
CA MET A 502 13.08 -12.57 13.94
C MET A 502 11.75 -11.84 13.76
N THR A 503 11.27 -11.67 12.53
CA THR A 503 10.03 -10.93 12.21
C THR A 503 8.82 -11.84 12.02
N SER A 504 8.98 -12.96 11.31
CA SER A 504 7.95 -13.97 11.02
C SER A 504 8.55 -15.38 11.10
N VAL A 505 7.71 -16.39 11.26
CA VAL A 505 8.14 -17.80 11.26
C VAL A 505 8.21 -18.30 9.81
N GLY A 506 9.20 -19.14 9.47
CA GLY A 506 9.25 -19.84 8.18
C GLY A 506 10.02 -19.13 7.07
N HIS A 507 10.66 -17.99 7.35
CA HIS A 507 11.44 -17.23 6.36
C HIS A 507 12.91 -17.13 6.75
N ASP A 508 13.48 -18.24 7.21
CA ASP A 508 14.90 -18.27 7.60
C ASP A 508 15.78 -18.01 6.37
N ILE A 509 16.96 -17.42 6.60
CA ILE A 509 17.93 -17.13 5.54
C ILE A 509 19.16 -18.01 5.68
N ARG A 510 19.82 -18.24 4.55
CA ARG A 510 21.21 -18.71 4.55
C ARG A 510 22.12 -17.54 4.90
N SER A 511 22.94 -17.73 5.93
CA SER A 511 23.95 -16.76 6.36
C SER A 511 25.16 -17.47 6.94
N PHE A 512 26.35 -17.07 6.51
CA PHE A 512 27.64 -17.63 6.90
C PHE A 512 28.51 -16.54 7.51
N ALA A 513 29.21 -16.86 8.60
CA ALA A 513 30.04 -15.89 9.31
C ALA A 513 31.22 -15.41 8.46
N PRO A 514 31.83 -14.26 8.80
CA PRO A 514 33.00 -13.77 8.08
C PRO A 514 34.13 -14.81 8.03
N GLY A 515 34.50 -15.22 6.81
CA GLY A 515 35.54 -16.23 6.56
C GLY A 515 35.05 -17.69 6.52
N GLU A 516 33.75 -17.94 6.74
CA GLU A 516 33.13 -19.23 6.46
C GLU A 516 32.62 -19.25 5.02
N ALA A 517 33.13 -20.18 4.20
CA ALA A 517 32.60 -20.39 2.86
C ALA A 517 31.35 -21.29 2.92
N PRO A 518 30.36 -21.10 2.03
CA PRO A 518 29.26 -22.05 1.89
C PRO A 518 29.83 -23.45 1.65
N CYS A 519 29.46 -24.44 2.46
CA CYS A 519 29.83 -25.83 2.16
C CYS A 519 29.16 -26.25 0.86
N GLU A 520 29.92 -26.85 -0.07
CA GLU A 520 29.45 -27.31 -1.41
C GLU A 520 28.36 -28.42 -1.36
N GLY A 521 27.68 -28.65 -0.22
CA GLY A 521 26.68 -29.70 -0.02
C GLY A 521 25.29 -29.26 0.45
N GLU A 522 25.05 -27.97 0.73
CA GLU A 522 23.70 -27.49 1.11
C GLU A 522 22.78 -27.18 -0.08
N GLN A 523 23.24 -27.42 -1.31
CA GLN A 523 22.42 -27.29 -2.53
C GLN A 523 21.43 -28.45 -2.73
N GLU A 524 21.58 -29.59 -2.03
CA GLU A 524 20.75 -30.79 -2.28
C GLU A 524 19.64 -31.04 -1.24
N THR A 525 19.60 -30.38 -0.09
CA THR A 525 18.60 -30.66 0.96
C THR A 525 17.25 -29.96 0.75
N ALA A 526 17.07 -29.17 -0.31
CA ALA A 526 15.78 -28.59 -0.71
C ALA A 526 14.93 -29.52 -1.59
N ARG A 527 15.26 -30.81 -1.68
CA ARG A 527 14.43 -31.83 -2.34
C ARG A 527 13.91 -32.84 -1.32
N GLY A 528 12.77 -32.48 -0.71
CA GLY A 528 11.89 -33.40 0.01
C GLY A 528 12.05 -33.41 1.52
N GLU A 529 11.09 -32.78 2.20
CA GLU A 529 10.07 -33.46 3.02
C GLU A 529 8.90 -32.51 3.28
#